data_AF-A0A528AMV4-F1
#
_entry.id   AF-A0A528AMV4-F1
#
_cell.length_a   1.000
_cell.length_b   1.000
_cell.length_c   1.000
_cell.angle_alpha   90.00
_cell.angle_beta   90.00
_cell.angle_gamma   90.00
#
_symmetry.space_group_name_H-M   'P 1'
#
loop_
_entity.id
_entity.type
_entity.pdbx_description
1 polymer ?
#
loop_
_entity_poly.entity_id
_entity_poly.type
_entity_poly.pdbx_seq_one_letter_code
_entity_poly.pdbx_strand_id
1 'polypeptide(L)' 'ISGYRGPHSSGHAYFCLKDDRARLDAVVWKTTMSRLKFRPEEGMEVIATGRLTTYPGKSNYQIVIDNLEPAGAGALMALL' A
#
# COMPACT_ATOMS: atom_id res chain seq x y z
N ILE A 1 1.72 2.12 -6.94
CA ILE A 1 2.17 2.71 -5.66
C ILE A 1 2.91 3.99 -5.95
N SER A 2 2.70 5.05 -5.17
CA SER A 2 3.49 6.28 -5.28
C SER A 2 3.81 6.88 -3.91
N GLY A 3 4.97 7.53 -3.81
CA GLY A 3 5.46 8.15 -2.58
C GLY A 3 5.98 7.17 -1.51
N TYR A 4 6.22 5.90 -1.85
CA TYR A 4 6.78 4.94 -0.91
C TYR A 4 8.27 5.20 -0.67
N ARG A 5 8.67 5.24 0.61
CA ARG A 5 10.05 5.53 1.03
C ARG A 5 10.59 4.51 2.04
N GLY A 6 10.02 3.32 2.06
CA GLY A 6 10.27 2.34 3.13
C GLY A 6 9.37 2.56 4.36
N PRO A 7 9.47 1.67 5.36
CA PRO A 7 8.84 1.88 6.66
C PRO A 7 9.42 3.12 7.36
N HIS A 8 8.56 3.92 7.96
CA HIS A 8 8.96 4.99 8.86
C HIS A 8 9.62 4.44 10.14
N SER A 9 10.20 5.30 10.98
CA SER A 9 10.82 4.90 12.27
C SER A 9 9.87 4.12 13.20
N SER A 10 8.56 4.40 13.12
CA SER A 10 7.49 3.65 13.80
C SER A 10 7.33 2.20 13.33
N GLY A 11 7.93 1.83 12.19
CA GLY A 11 7.73 0.57 11.48
C GLY A 11 6.48 0.55 10.58
N HIS A 12 5.68 1.61 10.55
CA HIS A 12 4.54 1.74 9.63
C HIS A 12 5.02 2.22 8.26
N ALA A 13 4.37 1.78 7.18
CA ALA A 13 4.58 2.31 5.85
C ALA A 13 3.40 3.19 5.45
N TYR A 14 3.71 4.35 4.87
CA TYR A 14 2.74 5.28 4.32
C TYR A 14 3.09 5.56 2.87
N PHE A 15 2.10 5.48 1.99
CA PHE A 15 2.24 5.74 0.56
C PHE A 15 0.84 5.98 -0.01
N CYS A 16 0.73 6.05 -1.34
CA CYS A 16 -0.54 6.22 -2.00
C CYS A 16 -0.75 5.17 -3.09
N LEU A 17 -2.00 4.74 -3.24
CA LEU A 17 -2.48 4.06 -4.43
C LEU A 17 -3.04 5.13 -5.35
N LYS A 18 -2.60 5.16 -6.60
CA LYS A 18 -3.06 6.15 -7.58
C LYS A 18 -3.22 5.51 -8.94
N ASP A 19 -4.14 6.07 -9.71
CA ASP A 19 -4.26 5.86 -11.15
C ASP A 19 -4.13 7.23 -11.85
N ASP A 20 -4.58 7.32 -13.10
CA ASP A 20 -4.50 8.53 -13.92
C ASP A 20 -5.31 9.71 -13.36
N ARG A 21 -6.36 9.47 -12.58
CA ARG A 21 -7.34 10.48 -12.17
C ARG A 21 -7.56 10.58 -10.68
N ALA A 22 -7.14 9.56 -9.93
CA ALA A 22 -7.44 9.44 -8.50
C ALA A 22 -6.21 9.05 -7.71
N ARG A 23 -6.22 9.45 -6.44
CA ARG A 23 -5.23 9.10 -5.43
C ARG A 23 -5.95 8.75 -4.14
N LEU A 24 -5.55 7.65 -3.53
CA LEU A 24 -5.98 7.21 -2.21
C LEU A 24 -4.75 7.03 -1.32
N ASP A 25 -4.75 7.70 -0.17
CA ASP A 25 -3.70 7.51 0.83
C ASP A 25 -3.80 6.10 1.43
N ALA A 26 -2.67 5.52 1.74
CA ALA A 26 -2.56 4.15 2.24
C ALA A 26 -1.62 4.07 3.44
N VAL A 27 -1.98 3.21 4.38
CA VAL A 27 -1.13 2.84 5.50
C VAL A 27 -1.03 1.32 5.62
N VAL A 28 0.18 0.83 5.88
CA VAL A 28 0.43 -0.52 6.35
C VAL A 28 1.00 -0.41 7.77
N TRP A 29 0.27 -0.92 8.76
CA TRP A 29 0.74 -0.92 10.14
C TRP A 29 1.92 -1.85 10.33
N LYS A 30 2.75 -1.61 11.35
CA LYS A 30 4.04 -2.31 11.57
C LYS A 30 3.84 -3.83 11.61
N THR A 31 2.82 -4.28 12.34
CA THR A 31 2.49 -5.70 12.50
C THR A 31 2.05 -6.35 11.20
N THR A 32 1.30 -5.63 10.36
CA THR A 32 0.93 -6.11 9.03
C THR A 32 2.12 -6.09 8.09
N MET A 33 2.89 -5.01 8.12
CA MET A 33 4.07 -4.81 7.30
C MET A 33 5.02 -5.98 7.49
N SER A 34 5.32 -6.41 8.73
CA SER A 34 6.22 -7.55 8.96
C SER A 34 5.72 -8.87 8.36
N ARG A 35 4.41 -9.04 8.16
CA ARG A 35 3.76 -10.26 7.66
C ARG A 35 3.41 -10.23 6.17
N LEU A 36 3.54 -9.07 5.51
CA LEU A 36 3.29 -8.98 4.07
C LEU A 36 4.23 -9.92 3.31
N LYS A 37 3.64 -10.73 2.42
CA LYS A 37 4.40 -11.61 1.51
C LYS A 37 5.18 -10.80 0.49
N PHE A 38 4.58 -9.71 -0.01
CA PHE A 38 5.19 -8.80 -0.97
C PHE A 38 5.43 -7.44 -0.32
N ARG A 39 6.66 -6.94 -0.47
CA ARG A 39 7.01 -5.62 0.02
C ARG A 39 6.54 -4.57 -1.01
N PRO A 40 5.85 -3.50 -0.59
CA PRO A 40 5.53 -2.41 -1.48
C PRO A 40 6.82 -1.76 -2.00
N GLU A 41 6.80 -1.31 -3.25
CA GLU A 41 7.89 -0.57 -3.89
C GLU A 41 7.34 0.62 -4.66
N GLU A 42 8.15 1.66 -4.85
CA GLU A 42 7.74 2.83 -5.63
C GLU A 42 7.47 2.42 -7.09
N GLY A 43 6.35 2.89 -7.64
CA GLY A 43 5.96 2.58 -9.02
C GLY A 43 5.28 1.22 -9.22
N MET A 44 5.27 0.34 -8.22
CA MET A 44 4.68 -1.00 -8.34
C MET A 44 3.15 -0.93 -8.57
N GLU A 45 2.66 -1.65 -9.57
CA GLU A 45 1.23 -1.90 -9.74
C GLU A 45 0.80 -3.04 -8.81
N VAL A 46 -0.28 -2.84 -8.05
CA VAL A 46 -0.65 -3.75 -6.96
C VAL A 46 -2.16 -3.90 -6.82
N ILE A 47 -2.56 -5.07 -6.37
CA ILE A 47 -3.86 -5.32 -5.76
C ILE A 47 -3.69 -5.16 -4.24
N ALA A 48 -4.40 -4.21 -3.65
CA ALA A 48 -4.37 -3.95 -2.22
C ALA A 48 -5.74 -4.29 -1.60
N THR A 49 -5.71 -5.10 -0.53
CA THR A 49 -6.92 -5.47 0.22
C THR A 49 -6.83 -4.88 1.62
N GLY A 50 -7.92 -4.30 2.09
CA GLY A 50 -7.95 -3.63 3.38
C GLY A 50 -9.27 -2.97 3.70
N ARG A 51 -9.26 -2.11 4.72
CA ARG A 51 -10.42 -1.35 5.19
C ARG A 51 -10.24 0.14 4.93
N LEU A 52 -11.27 0.80 4.41
CA LEU A 52 -11.29 2.25 4.29
C LEU A 52 -11.53 2.87 5.67
N THR A 53 -10.78 3.93 5.99
CA THR A 53 -10.95 4.72 7.20
C THR A 53 -10.78 6.20 6.86
N THR A 54 -11.26 7.07 7.74
CA THR A 54 -10.94 8.49 7.68
C THR A 54 -9.69 8.78 8.50
N TYR A 55 -8.93 9.79 8.09
CA TYR A 55 -7.89 10.40 8.90
C TYR A 55 -8.38 11.78 9.38
N PRO A 56 -8.94 11.87 10.61
CA PRO A 56 -9.70 13.04 11.04
C PRO A 56 -8.92 14.35 10.95
N GLY A 57 -7.61 14.33 11.25
CA GLY A 57 -6.76 15.52 11.22
C GLY A 57 -6.54 16.13 9.83
N LYS A 58 -6.88 15.41 8.76
CA LYS A 58 -6.75 15.91 7.37
C LYS A 58 -8.07 15.87 6.58
N SER A 59 -9.18 15.43 7.20
CA SER A 59 -10.47 15.23 6.52
C SER A 59 -10.36 14.42 5.22
N ASN A 60 -9.46 13.44 5.18
CA ASN A 60 -9.21 12.61 4.01
C ASN A 60 -9.53 11.14 4.30
N TYR A 61 -9.85 10.40 3.24
CA TYR A 61 -9.94 8.95 3.27
C TYR A 61 -8.56 8.31 3.08
N GLN A 62 -8.33 7.21 3.78
CA GLN A 62 -7.18 6.35 3.56
C GLN A 62 -7.59 4.87 3.65
N ILE A 63 -6.87 4.01 2.96
CA ILE A 63 -6.99 2.56 3.14
C ILE A 63 -5.96 2.06 4.16
N VAL A 64 -6.41 1.29 5.14
CA VAL A 64 -5.56 0.45 5.98
C VAL A 64 -5.39 -0.88 5.27
N ILE A 65 -4.20 -1.12 4.74
CA ILE A 65 -3.89 -2.30 3.94
C ILE A 65 -3.57 -3.47 4.86
N ASP A 66 -4.28 -4.59 4.67
CA ASP A 66 -4.06 -5.87 5.35
C ASP A 66 -3.26 -6.85 4.47
N ASN A 67 -3.39 -6.77 3.13
CA ASN A 67 -2.66 -7.60 2.17
C ASN A 67 -2.31 -6.81 0.90
N LEU A 68 -1.20 -7.17 0.27
CA LEU A 68 -0.69 -6.52 -0.94
C LEU A 68 -0.07 -7.56 -1.87
N GLU A 69 -0.48 -7.52 -3.14
CA GLU A 69 -0.05 -8.43 -4.19
C GLU A 69 0.33 -7.63 -5.44
N PRO A 70 1.38 -8.01 -6.19
CA PRO A 70 1.68 -7.39 -7.47
C PRO A 70 0.53 -7.57 -8.46
N ALA A 71 0.23 -6.55 -9.26
CA ALA A 71 -0.71 -6.64 -10.36
C ALA A 71 0.03 -6.67 -11.72
N GLY A 72 -0.61 -7.20 -12.77
CA GLY A 72 -0.10 -7.24 -14.13
C GLY A 72 0.62 -8.55 -14.53
N ALA A 73 1.09 -8.62 -15.78
CA ALA A 73 1.69 -9.83 -16.37
C ALA A 73 2.99 -10.31 -15.66
N GLY A 74 3.70 -9.41 -14.96
CA GLY A 74 4.85 -9.76 -14.12
C GLY A 74 4.47 -10.50 -12.82
N ALA A 75 3.23 -10.33 -12.34
CA ALA A 75 2.74 -11.03 -11.15
C ALA A 75 2.59 -12.54 -11.38
N LEU A 76 2.26 -12.95 -12.61
CA LEU A 76 2.19 -14.36 -13.00
C LEU A 76 3.57 -15.03 -13.01
N MET A 77 4.63 -14.28 -13.35
CA MET A 77 6.01 -14.79 -13.31
C MET A 77 6.60 -14.79 -11.90
N ALA A 78 6.15 -13.93 -10.99
CA ALA A 78 6.60 -13.91 -9.60
C ALA A 78 5.98 -15.02 -8.73
N LEU A 79 4.96 -15.71 -9.24
CA LEU A 79 4.29 -16.86 -8.60
C LEU A 79 4.81 -18.22 -9.09
N LEU A 80 5.74 -18.22 -10.06
CA LEU A 80 6.43 -19.40 -10.62
C LEU A 80 7.86 -19.47 -10.09
#